data_AF-A0A6A6EQK2-F1
#
_entry.id   AF-A0A6A6EQK2-F1
#
_cell.length_a   1.000
_cell.length_b   1.000
_cell.length_c   1.000
_cell.angle_alpha   90.00
_cell.angle_beta   90.00
_cell.angle_gamma   90.00
#
_symmetry.space_group_name_H-M   'P 1'
#
loop_
_entity.id
_entity.type
_entity.pdbx_description
1 polymer ?
#
loop_
_entity_poly.entity_id
_entity_poly.type
_entity_poly.pdbx_seq_one_letter_code
_entity_poly.pdbx_strand_id
1 'polypeptide(L)'
;MIRVIEIDPSQECTSPLSCHFKIAHLDAAPSYEALSYRWCGPEDGLLLCCGKDLSIRRNLEDALMCLRLPDVRRYIWADAVCINQNDHRERLGQIKLMGDIYRKATRVLVWLGEDTDNEAQQSLDRLESIALSHQDPLPSSGLLVEPSGSVL
;
A
#
# COMPACT_ATOMS: atom_id res chain seq x y z
N MET A 1 4.11 6.36 -18.00
CA MET A 1 3.95 7.46 -17.04
C MET A 1 3.09 6.98 -15.90
N ILE A 2 3.39 7.40 -14.69
CA ILE A 2 2.56 7.21 -13.50
C ILE A 2 2.31 8.57 -12.85
N ARG A 3 1.28 8.65 -12.03
CA ARG A 3 1.01 9.79 -11.16
C ARG A 3 1.07 9.34 -9.72
N VAL A 4 1.67 10.14 -8.87
CA VAL A 4 1.62 9.98 -7.41
C VAL A 4 1.11 11.27 -6.80
N ILE A 5 0.47 11.18 -5.64
CA ILE A 5 0.08 12.35 -4.85
C ILE A 5 1.14 12.61 -3.78
N GLU A 6 1.51 13.87 -3.62
CA GLU A 6 2.37 14.37 -2.55
C GLU A 6 1.46 15.01 -1.49
N ILE A 7 1.23 14.31 -0.39
CA ILE A 7 0.37 14.76 0.71
C ILE A 7 1.12 15.81 1.52
N ASP A 8 0.49 16.95 1.77
CA ASP A 8 1.07 17.99 2.63
C ASP A 8 0.97 17.60 4.11
N PRO A 9 1.99 17.93 4.91
CA PRO A 9 2.00 17.62 6.33
C PRO A 9 1.07 18.54 7.12
N SER A 10 0.60 18.08 8.28
CA SER A 10 -0.10 18.94 9.23
C SER A 10 -0.13 18.37 10.64
N GLN A 11 0.10 19.23 11.62
CA GLN A 11 0.00 18.94 13.06
C GLN A 11 -1.46 18.79 13.52
N GLU A 12 -2.41 19.42 12.83
CA GLU A 12 -3.81 19.44 13.23
C GLU A 12 -4.61 18.38 12.49
N CYS A 13 -5.16 17.40 13.20
CA CYS A 13 -5.98 16.35 12.61
C CYS A 13 -7.25 16.90 11.92
N THR A 14 -7.72 18.08 12.32
CA THR A 14 -8.88 18.78 11.73
C THR A 14 -8.56 19.56 10.46
N SER A 15 -7.28 19.78 10.16
CA SER A 15 -6.89 20.52 8.96
C SER A 15 -7.26 19.73 7.70
N PRO A 16 -7.77 20.41 6.63
CA PRO A 16 -8.14 19.74 5.39
C PRO A 16 -6.99 18.92 4.80
N LEU A 17 -7.31 17.78 4.20
CA LEU A 17 -6.34 16.98 3.46
C LEU A 17 -5.99 17.67 2.14
N SER A 18 -4.73 18.08 1.97
CA SER A 18 -4.23 18.66 0.73
C SER A 18 -3.09 17.87 0.11
N CYS A 19 -3.00 17.90 -1.22
CA CYS A 19 -1.92 17.25 -1.95
C CYS A 19 -1.59 17.91 -3.29
N HIS A 20 -0.47 17.51 -3.87
CA HIS A 20 -0.04 17.88 -5.22
C HIS A 20 0.18 16.64 -6.08
N PHE A 21 -0.13 16.73 -7.38
CA PHE A 21 0.23 15.65 -8.31
C PHE A 21 1.69 15.75 -8.75
N LYS A 22 2.34 14.60 -8.82
CA LYS A 22 3.63 14.44 -9.48
C LYS A 22 3.53 13.37 -10.56
N ILE A 23 3.82 13.77 -11.79
CA ILE A 23 3.77 12.89 -12.97
C ILE A 23 5.20 12.55 -13.36
N ALA A 24 5.49 11.27 -13.52
CA ALA A 24 6.83 10.81 -13.88
C ALA A 24 6.79 9.52 -14.71
N HIS A 25 7.91 9.18 -15.36
CA HIS A 25 8.13 7.81 -15.80
C HIS A 25 8.29 6.91 -14.57
N LEU A 26 7.83 5.66 -14.66
CA LEU A 26 7.87 4.73 -13.52
C LEU A 26 9.29 4.53 -12.98
N ASP A 27 10.29 4.47 -13.85
CA ASP A 27 11.71 4.31 -13.47
C ASP A 27 12.37 5.61 -12.95
N ALA A 28 11.71 6.75 -13.15
CA ALA A 28 12.19 8.07 -12.72
C ALA A 28 11.24 8.72 -11.69
N ALA A 29 10.31 7.94 -11.14
CA ALA A 29 9.38 8.41 -10.12
C ALA A 29 10.14 8.67 -8.82
N PRO A 30 9.72 9.68 -8.02
CA PRO A 30 10.22 9.80 -6.65
C PRO A 30 9.89 8.51 -5.88
N SER A 31 10.64 8.19 -4.83
CA SER A 31 10.27 7.10 -3.92
C SER A 31 8.86 7.32 -3.39
N TYR A 32 7.97 6.37 -3.65
CA TYR A 32 6.56 6.44 -3.29
C TYR A 32 6.12 5.14 -2.61
N GLU A 33 5.02 5.23 -1.88
CA GLU A 33 4.36 4.10 -1.22
C GLU A 33 3.07 3.80 -1.97
N ALA A 34 2.72 2.53 -2.13
CA ALA A 34 1.46 2.14 -2.76
C ALA A 34 0.40 1.88 -1.70
N LEU A 35 -0.79 2.45 -1.85
CA LEU A 35 -1.93 2.20 -0.98
C LEU A 35 -2.76 1.05 -1.52
N SER A 36 -3.08 0.09 -0.66
CA SER A 36 -4.01 -1.00 -0.91
C SER A 36 -5.20 -0.84 0.04
N TYR A 37 -6.37 -0.58 -0.51
CA TYR A 37 -7.57 -0.26 0.24
C TYR A 37 -8.81 -0.70 -0.56
N ARG A 38 -9.97 -0.80 0.11
CA ARG A 38 -11.22 -1.10 -0.60
C ARG A 38 -11.86 0.15 -1.18
N TRP A 39 -12.39 0.04 -2.39
CA TRP A 39 -13.20 1.07 -3.03
C TRP A 39 -14.64 1.02 -2.49
N CYS A 40 -14.83 1.41 -1.24
CA CYS A 40 -16.13 1.38 -0.56
C CYS A 40 -16.41 2.69 0.18
N GLY A 41 -17.61 2.78 0.74
CA GLY A 41 -18.08 3.96 1.45
C GLY A 41 -18.70 5.02 0.53
N PRO A 42 -19.30 6.06 1.11
CA PRO A 42 -19.90 7.16 0.38
C PRO A 42 -18.85 7.96 -0.43
N GLU A 43 -19.29 8.58 -1.53
CA GLU A 43 -18.51 9.50 -2.37
C GLU A 43 -18.62 10.96 -1.86
N ASP A 44 -18.53 11.13 -0.54
CA ASP A 44 -18.62 12.42 0.15
C ASP A 44 -17.28 12.86 0.76
N GLY A 45 -16.20 12.13 0.45
CA GLY A 45 -14.86 12.46 0.89
C GLY A 45 -14.21 13.54 0.02
N LEU A 46 -13.29 14.31 0.61
CA LEU A 46 -12.70 15.47 -0.03
C LEU A 46 -11.16 15.43 0.02
N LEU A 47 -10.54 15.68 -1.13
CA LEU A 47 -9.09 15.88 -1.22
C LEU A 47 -8.81 17.19 -1.96
N LEU A 48 -8.18 18.15 -1.29
CA LEU A 48 -7.78 19.42 -1.91
C LEU A 48 -6.51 19.20 -2.73
N CYS A 49 -6.66 18.96 -4.03
CA CYS A 49 -5.55 18.70 -4.93
C CYS A 49 -5.20 19.95 -5.75
N CYS A 50 -3.99 20.49 -5.58
CA CYS A 50 -3.53 21.68 -6.30
C CYS A 50 -4.51 22.87 -6.23
N GLY A 51 -5.12 23.09 -5.05
CA GLY A 51 -6.11 24.14 -4.82
C GLY A 51 -7.51 23.87 -5.39
N LYS A 52 -7.78 22.64 -5.85
CA LYS A 52 -9.11 22.23 -6.32
C LYS A 52 -9.62 21.03 -5.53
N ASP A 53 -10.91 21.08 -5.23
CA ASP A 53 -11.61 19.99 -4.57
C ASP A 53 -11.73 18.79 -5.51
N LEU A 54 -11.19 17.65 -5.07
CA LEU A 54 -11.36 16.36 -5.72
C LEU A 54 -12.25 15.48 -4.84
N SER A 55 -13.44 15.15 -5.36
CA SER A 55 -14.33 14.19 -4.72
C SER A 55 -13.71 12.79 -4.74
N ILE A 56 -13.59 12.20 -3.57
CA ILE A 56 -13.11 10.83 -3.37
C ILE A 56 -14.09 10.07 -2.47
N ARG A 57 -13.90 8.76 -2.33
CA ARG A 57 -14.66 8.01 -1.34
C ARG A 57 -14.13 8.30 0.06
N ARG A 58 -15.02 8.38 1.05
CA ARG A 58 -14.68 8.58 2.46
C ARG A 58 -13.57 7.64 2.93
N ASN A 59 -13.67 6.36 2.58
CA ASN A 59 -12.67 5.36 2.97
C ASN A 59 -11.24 5.69 2.47
N LEU A 60 -11.10 6.36 1.31
CA LEU A 60 -9.79 6.81 0.84
C LEU A 60 -9.33 8.05 1.61
N GLU A 61 -10.22 8.99 1.89
CA GLU A 61 -9.89 10.17 2.70
C GLU A 61 -9.39 9.74 4.08
N ASP A 62 -10.13 8.86 4.77
CA ASP A 62 -9.77 8.34 6.09
C ASP A 62 -8.38 7.68 6.06
N ALA A 63 -8.13 6.84 5.05
CA ALA A 63 -6.82 6.21 4.85
C ALA A 63 -5.70 7.24 4.66
N LEU A 64 -5.90 8.25 3.81
CA LEU A 64 -4.90 9.28 3.53
C LEU A 64 -4.68 10.20 4.73
N MET A 65 -5.73 10.50 5.50
CA MET A 65 -5.65 11.26 6.75
C MET A 65 -4.86 10.50 7.81
N CYS A 66 -5.11 9.20 7.97
CA CYS A 66 -4.33 8.34 8.86
C CYS A 66 -2.84 8.27 8.46
N LEU A 67 -2.57 8.32 7.15
CA LEU A 67 -1.21 8.29 6.62
C LEU A 67 -0.50 9.65 6.62
N ARG A 68 -1.22 10.77 6.78
CA ARG A 68 -0.63 12.12 6.79
C ARG A 68 0.30 12.26 8.00
N LEU A 69 1.52 12.71 7.75
CA LEU A 69 2.49 12.97 8.81
C LEU A 69 2.43 14.43 9.26
N PRO A 70 2.86 14.72 10.50
CA PRO A 70 2.80 16.06 11.05
C PRO A 70 3.77 17.06 10.38
N ASP A 71 4.94 16.59 9.95
CA ASP A 71 6.04 17.48 9.50
C ASP A 71 6.64 17.09 8.14
N VAL A 72 6.28 15.93 7.59
CA VAL A 72 6.95 15.36 6.41
C VAL A 72 5.94 15.05 5.31
N ARG A 73 6.23 15.50 4.09
CA ARG A 73 5.45 15.14 2.90
C ARG A 73 5.62 13.68 2.55
N ARG A 74 4.56 13.04 2.04
CA ARG A 74 4.60 11.65 1.57
C ARG A 74 4.13 11.54 0.13
N TYR A 75 4.86 10.76 -0.65
CA TYR A 75 4.43 10.36 -1.99
C TYR A 75 3.65 9.05 -1.90
N ILE A 76 2.35 9.12 -2.19
CA ILE A 76 1.44 7.97 -2.18
C ILE A 76 0.91 7.72 -3.59
N TRP A 77 0.84 6.46 -3.98
CA TRP A 77 0.07 6.01 -5.12
C TRP A 77 -1.23 5.37 -4.63
N ALA A 78 -2.37 5.95 -5.00
CA ALA A 78 -3.70 5.41 -4.74
C ALA A 78 -4.48 5.43 -6.06
N ASP A 79 -4.88 4.25 -6.55
CA ASP A 79 -5.47 4.05 -7.89
C ASP A 79 -6.65 5.00 -8.20
N ALA A 80 -7.59 5.23 -7.28
CA ALA A 80 -8.77 6.05 -7.54
C ALA A 80 -8.42 7.51 -7.88
N VAL A 81 -7.27 8.01 -7.40
CA VAL A 81 -6.82 9.40 -7.59
C VAL A 81 -5.70 9.49 -8.64
N CYS A 82 -4.79 8.51 -8.63
CA CYS A 82 -3.61 8.49 -9.49
C CYS A 82 -3.90 7.99 -10.92
N ILE A 83 -5.04 7.31 -11.13
CA ILE A 83 -5.52 6.87 -12.44
C ILE A 83 -6.74 7.69 -12.83
N ASN A 84 -6.81 8.14 -14.08
CA ASN A 84 -7.95 8.92 -14.56
C ASN A 84 -9.08 7.95 -14.85
N GLN A 85 -10.03 7.86 -13.93
CA GLN A 85 -11.12 6.90 -14.02
C GLN A 85 -12.05 7.16 -15.20
N ASN A 86 -12.05 8.38 -15.72
CA ASN A 86 -12.88 8.80 -16.85
C ASN A 86 -12.21 8.58 -18.23
N ASP A 87 -10.89 8.32 -18.26
CA ASP A 87 -10.19 7.95 -19.49
C ASP A 87 -9.96 6.44 -19.53
N HIS A 88 -10.78 5.74 -20.29
CA HIS A 88 -10.70 4.29 -20.43
C HIS A 88 -9.34 3.80 -20.96
N ARG A 89 -8.72 4.55 -21.89
CA ARG A 89 -7.44 4.17 -22.48
C ARG A 89 -6.32 4.33 -21.46
N GLU A 90 -6.30 5.44 -20.74
CA GLU A 90 -5.35 5.66 -19.65
C GLU A 90 -5.54 4.59 -18.57
N ARG A 91 -6.78 4.37 -18.12
CA ARG A 91 -7.12 3.41 -17.07
C ARG A 91 -6.61 2.01 -17.40
N LEU A 92 -6.90 1.52 -18.61
CA LEU A 92 -6.39 0.21 -19.04
C LEU A 92 -4.85 0.18 -19.10
N GLY A 93 -4.21 1.27 -19.51
CA GLY A 93 -2.75 1.40 -19.50
C GLY A 93 -2.18 1.31 -18.08
N GLN A 94 -2.78 2.02 -17.12
CA GLN A 94 -2.35 1.99 -15.72
C GLN A 94 -2.60 0.63 -15.07
N ILE A 95 -3.73 -0.03 -15.36
CA ILE A 95 -4.02 -1.39 -14.87
C ILE A 95 -2.93 -2.38 -15.30
N LYS A 96 -2.46 -2.29 -16.55
CA LYS A 96 -1.34 -3.12 -17.04
C LYS A 96 -0.03 -2.85 -16.30
N LEU A 97 0.16 -1.64 -15.78
CA LEU A 97 1.34 -1.25 -15.01
C LEU A 97 1.23 -1.55 -13.52
N MET A 98 0.05 -1.89 -12.98
CA MET A 98 -0.16 -2.03 -11.54
C MET A 98 0.85 -2.97 -10.88
N GLY A 99 1.13 -4.12 -11.49
CA GLY A 99 2.14 -5.05 -10.96
C GLY A 99 3.51 -4.40 -10.78
N ASP A 100 3.96 -3.61 -11.74
CA ASP A 100 5.22 -2.87 -11.66
C ASP A 100 5.17 -1.70 -10.67
N ILE A 101 4.02 -1.02 -10.59
CA ILE A 101 3.80 0.08 -9.64
C ILE A 101 3.90 -0.42 -8.20
N TYR A 102 3.22 -1.51 -7.86
CA TYR A 102 3.32 -2.11 -6.52
C TYR A 102 4.72 -2.65 -6.25
N ARG A 103 5.35 -3.30 -7.24
CA ARG A 103 6.70 -3.86 -7.11
C ARG A 103 7.79 -2.79 -6.89
N LYS A 104 7.62 -1.59 -7.48
CA LYS A 104 8.58 -0.48 -7.36
C LYS A 104 8.28 0.47 -6.20
N ALA A 105 7.14 0.34 -5.55
CA ALA A 105 6.85 1.09 -4.33
C ALA A 105 7.86 0.72 -3.23
N THR A 106 8.22 1.68 -2.39
CA THR A 106 9.12 1.43 -1.24
C THR A 106 8.49 0.46 -0.24
N ARG A 107 7.17 0.52 -0.10
CA ARG A 107 6.34 -0.44 0.63
C ARG A 107 4.88 -0.32 0.17
N VAL A 108 4.11 -1.34 0.52
CA VAL A 108 2.66 -1.35 0.34
C VAL A 108 2.00 -1.10 1.69
N LEU A 109 1.14 -0.10 1.76
CA LEU A 109 0.36 0.24 2.94
C LEU A 109 -1.04 -0.35 2.76
N VAL A 110 -1.46 -1.20 3.68
CA VAL A 110 -2.79 -1.84 3.64
C VAL A 110 -3.71 -1.10 4.60
N TRP A 111 -4.82 -0.58 4.09
CA TRP A 111 -5.87 0.05 4.87
C TRP A 111 -7.11 -0.85 4.92
N LEU A 112 -7.46 -1.28 6.14
CA LEU A 112 -8.61 -2.15 6.41
C LEU A 112 -9.80 -1.40 7.04
N GLY A 113 -9.62 -0.10 7.33
CA GLY A 113 -10.56 0.71 8.10
C GLY A 113 -10.03 1.03 9.49
N GLU A 114 -10.77 1.85 10.23
CA GLU A 114 -10.50 2.10 11.64
C GLU A 114 -10.80 0.85 12.48
N ASP A 115 -9.97 0.59 13.48
CA ASP A 115 -10.15 -0.54 14.40
C ASP A 115 -11.10 -0.17 15.55
N THR A 116 -12.37 0.06 15.21
CA THR A 116 -13.38 0.53 16.17
C THR A 116 -13.69 -0.48 17.28
N ASP A 117 -13.59 -1.77 16.95
CA ASP A 117 -13.91 -2.87 17.87
C ASP A 117 -12.65 -3.44 18.56
N ASN A 118 -11.47 -2.82 18.34
CA ASN A 118 -10.18 -3.25 18.89
C ASN A 118 -9.87 -4.73 18.58
N GLU A 119 -10.21 -5.15 17.35
CA GLU A 119 -10.08 -6.50 16.82
C GLU A 119 -8.81 -6.69 15.98
N ALA A 120 -8.13 -5.61 15.60
CA ALA A 120 -6.95 -5.70 14.75
C ALA A 120 -5.86 -6.56 15.40
N GLN A 121 -5.60 -6.36 16.70
CA GLN A 121 -4.60 -7.16 17.42
C GLN A 121 -4.96 -8.65 17.41
N GLN A 122 -6.21 -8.99 17.71
CA GLN A 122 -6.68 -10.39 17.72
C GLN A 122 -6.57 -11.03 16.33
N SER A 123 -6.79 -10.26 15.27
CA SER A 123 -6.66 -10.73 13.89
C SER A 123 -5.20 -10.98 13.52
N LEU A 124 -4.27 -10.12 13.96
CA LEU A 124 -2.84 -10.31 13.76
C LEU A 124 -2.33 -11.55 14.51
N ASP A 125 -2.75 -11.74 15.76
CA ASP A 125 -2.38 -12.92 16.56
C ASP A 125 -2.82 -14.23 15.87
N ARG A 126 -4.00 -14.23 15.25
CA ARG A 126 -4.50 -15.37 14.46
C ARG A 126 -3.65 -15.62 13.20
N LEU A 127 -3.27 -14.57 12.48
CA LEU A 127 -2.40 -14.70 11.31
C LEU A 127 -1.02 -15.27 11.68
N GLU A 128 -0.45 -14.83 12.81
CA GLU A 128 0.81 -15.35 13.32
C GLU A 128 0.69 -16.85 13.68
N SER A 129 -0.38 -17.24 14.37
CA SER A 129 -0.65 -18.64 14.68
C SER A 129 -0.75 -19.52 13.42
N ILE A 130 -1.44 -19.03 12.38
CA ILE A 130 -1.52 -19.73 11.09
C ILE A 130 -0.14 -19.84 10.45
N ALA A 131 0.64 -18.76 10.40
CA ALA A 131 1.98 -18.76 9.82
C ALA A 131 2.94 -19.75 10.52
N LEU A 132 2.88 -19.83 11.86
CA LEU A 132 3.68 -20.76 12.65
C LEU A 132 3.24 -22.22 12.44
N SER A 133 1.94 -22.45 12.25
CA SER A 133 1.40 -23.80 11.98
C SER A 133 1.78 -24.35 10.60
N HIS A 134 2.22 -23.51 9.67
CA HIS A 134 2.61 -23.86 8.30
C HIS A 134 4.12 -23.83 8.04
N GLN A 135 4.98 -23.71 9.06
CA GLN A 135 6.41 -23.94 8.87
C GLN A 135 6.68 -25.43 8.64
N ASP A 136 6.99 -25.80 7.39
CA ASP A 136 7.52 -27.12 7.07
C ASP A 136 8.80 -27.37 7.91
N PRO A 137 8.96 -28.57 8.51
CA PRO A 137 10.20 -28.89 9.19
C PRO A 137 11.38 -28.80 8.21
N LEU A 138 12.43 -28.06 8.59
CA LEU A 138 13.71 -28.05 7.90
C LEU A 138 14.10 -29.50 7.56
N PRO A 139 14.53 -29.82 6.32
CA PRO A 139 14.98 -31.17 6.01
C PRO A 139 16.13 -31.51 6.96
N SER A 140 15.91 -32.54 7.78
CA SER A 140 16.93 -33.07 8.67
C SER A 140 18.13 -33.44 7.81
N SER A 141 19.24 -32.73 7.99
CA SER A 141 20.52 -33.08 7.40
C SER A 141 20.87 -34.49 7.89
N GLY A 142 20.59 -35.47 7.04
CA GLY A 142 20.97 -36.85 7.27
C GLY A 142 22.48 -36.94 7.20
N LEU A 143 23.11 -36.94 8.39
CA LEU A 143 24.46 -37.44 8.58
C LEU A 143 24.46 -38.92 8.14
N LEU A 144 24.90 -39.20 6.92
CA LEU A 144 25.33 -40.55 6.56
C LEU A 144 26.79 -40.69 6.96
N VAL A 145 27.00 -41.22 8.16
CA VAL A 145 28.29 -41.67 8.66
C VAL A 145 28.31 -43.20 8.58
N GLU A 146 29.16 -43.71 7.67
CA GLU A 146 29.98 -44.93 7.74
C GLU A 146 29.26 -46.32 7.58
N PRO A 147 29.95 -47.41 7.13
CA PRO A 147 31.37 -47.69 7.40
C PRO A 147 32.24 -48.29 6.29
N SER A 148 33.54 -48.09 6.54
CA SER A 148 34.70 -48.81 6.03
C SER A 148 34.55 -50.35 6.07
N GLY A 149 34.99 -51.04 5.01
CA GLY A 149 35.08 -52.52 4.96
C GLY A 149 35.63 -53.08 3.64
N SER A 150 36.85 -53.59 3.70
CA SER A 150 37.80 -53.99 2.64
C SER A 150 37.57 -55.33 1.91
N VAL A 151 38.14 -55.40 0.69
CA VAL A 151 38.81 -56.55 0.01
C VAL A 151 37.94 -57.71 -0.50
N LEU A 152 37.86 -57.85 -1.83
CA LEU A 152 38.62 -58.79 -2.67
C LEU A 152 38.66 -58.32 -4.12
#